data_AF-A0A645I684-F1
#
_entry.id   AF-A0A645I684-F1
#
_cell.length_a   1.000
_cell.length_b   1.000
_cell.length_c   1.000
_cell.angle_alpha   90.00
_cell.angle_beta   90.00
_cell.angle_gamma   90.00
#
_symmetry.space_group_name_H-M   'P 1'
#
loop_
_entity.id
_entity.type
_entity.pdbx_description
1 polymer ?
#
loop_
_entity_poly.entity_id
_entity_poly.type
_entity_poly.pdbx_seq_one_letter_code
_entity_poly.pdbx_strand_id
1 'polypeptide(L)'
;MDVNREVNNGRGPVDYKVSYGAKNSTLVEFKLASNKSLERNLERQVEIYKQANLTDKAIKVIMFFTDEEQKKLNDILNKLGLQGCEEIILIDARNDNKPSASIA
;
A
#
# COMPACT_ATOMS: atom_id res chain seq x y z
N MET A 1 18.32 11.45 -3.47
CA MET A 1 16.95 10.92 -3.39
C MET A 1 16.35 11.14 -4.76
N ASP A 2 16.11 10.07 -5.50
CA ASP A 2 15.54 10.16 -6.84
C ASP A 2 14.10 9.66 -6.79
N VAL A 3 13.17 10.47 -7.30
CA VAL A 3 11.73 10.24 -7.26
C VAL A 3 11.21 10.26 -8.69
N ASN A 4 10.98 9.08 -9.26
CA ASN A 4 10.49 8.96 -10.63
C ASN A 4 8.97 8.75 -10.65
N ARG A 5 8.27 9.54 -11.47
CA ARG A 5 6.85 9.35 -11.84
C ARG A 5 6.80 8.75 -13.24
N GLU A 6 6.53 7.45 -13.36
CA GLU A 6 6.22 6.88 -14.66
C GLU A 6 4.74 7.12 -14.99
N VAL A 7 4.47 8.22 -15.70
CA VAL A 7 3.16 8.49 -16.32
C VAL A 7 3.13 7.84 -17.70
N ASN A 8 2.77 6.56 -17.79
CA ASN A 8 2.30 5.96 -19.05
C ASN A 8 1.66 4.58 -18.80
N ASN A 9 0.35 4.57 -18.48
CA ASN A 9 -0.60 3.51 -18.89
C ASN A 9 -2.06 3.73 -18.37
N GLY A 10 -2.62 4.93 -18.60
CA GLY A 10 -4.06 5.09 -18.87
C GLY A 10 -5.12 4.70 -17.84
N ARG A 11 -4.80 4.28 -16.60
CA ARG A 11 -5.80 3.95 -15.57
C ARG A 11 -5.34 4.30 -14.14
N GLY A 12 -5.73 5.48 -13.69
CA GLY A 12 -5.61 5.93 -12.29
C GLY A 12 -4.21 6.44 -11.91
N PRO A 13 -4.10 7.30 -10.88
CA PRO A 13 -2.82 7.84 -10.43
C PRO A 13 -1.95 6.68 -9.92
N VAL A 14 -0.80 6.46 -10.57
CA VAL A 14 0.21 5.47 -10.16
C VAL A 14 1.33 6.19 -9.43
N ASP A 15 1.76 5.55 -8.35
CA ASP A 15 2.57 6.13 -7.31
C ASP A 15 4.09 5.93 -7.48
N TYR A 16 4.80 6.82 -6.81
CA TYR A 16 6.18 7.22 -7.01
C TYR A 16 7.20 6.12 -6.66
N LYS A 17 8.22 5.92 -7.52
CA LYS A 17 9.43 5.15 -7.14
C LYS A 17 10.42 6.09 -6.46
N VAL A 18 10.66 5.90 -5.16
CA VAL A 18 11.66 6.66 -4.38
C VAL A 18 12.92 5.79 -4.19
N SER A 19 14.10 6.29 -4.56
CA SER A 19 15.37 5.59 -4.34
C SER A 19 16.38 6.42 -3.56
N TYR A 20 17.10 5.79 -2.63
CA TYR A 20 18.23 6.38 -1.89
C TYR A 20 19.54 5.69 -2.28
N GLY A 21 20.00 5.94 -3.51
CA GLY A 21 21.28 5.46 -4.05
C GLY A 21 21.29 3.97 -4.43
N ALA A 22 22.30 3.57 -5.22
CA ALA A 22 22.41 2.25 -5.85
C ALA A 22 22.50 1.04 -4.89
N LYS A 23 22.61 1.28 -3.57
CA LYS A 23 22.72 0.24 -2.53
C LYS A 23 21.49 0.10 -1.62
N ASN A 24 20.54 1.04 -1.65
CA ASN A 24 19.35 1.06 -0.77
C ASN A 24 18.12 1.63 -1.51
N SER A 25 17.63 0.91 -2.52
CA SER A 25 16.37 1.23 -3.18
C SER A 25 15.23 0.43 -2.54
N THR A 26 14.33 1.11 -1.83
CA THR A 26 13.07 0.53 -1.32
C THR A 26 11.96 0.88 -2.30
N LEU A 27 11.27 -0.13 -2.83
CA LEU A 27 10.13 0.10 -3.70
C LEU A 27 8.91 0.46 -2.84
N VAL A 28 8.29 1.61 -3.09
CA VAL A 28 7.02 1.97 -2.44
C VAL A 28 5.91 1.81 -3.46
N GLU A 29 4.98 0.89 -3.21
CA GLU A 29 3.82 0.65 -4.07
C GLU A 29 2.57 1.09 -3.34
N PHE A 30 1.77 1.94 -3.95
CA PHE A 30 0.54 2.41 -3.34
C PHE A 30 -0.67 1.70 -3.97
N LYS A 31 -1.72 1.56 -3.17
CA LYS A 31 -2.98 0.93 -3.55
C LYS A 31 -4.16 1.66 -2.89
N LEU A 32 -5.31 1.54 -3.52
CA LEU A 32 -6.59 1.93 -2.94
C LEU A 32 -7.29 0.70 -2.35
N ALA A 33 -7.86 0.84 -1.16
CA ALA A 33 -8.70 -0.17 -0.51
C ALA A 33 -9.94 -0.53 -1.36
N SER A 34 -10.42 0.41 -2.17
CA SER A 34 -11.52 0.22 -3.12
C SER A 34 -11.21 -0.75 -4.27
N ASN A 35 -9.93 -1.09 -4.50
CA ASN A 35 -9.54 -1.97 -5.59
C ASN A 35 -10.09 -3.40 -5.36
N LYS A 36 -11.01 -3.84 -6.23
CA LYS A 36 -11.64 -5.17 -6.15
C LYS A 36 -10.64 -6.32 -6.24
N SER A 37 -9.47 -6.10 -6.84
CA SER A 37 -8.42 -7.12 -6.95
C SER A 37 -7.40 -7.07 -5.81
N LEU A 38 -7.58 -6.21 -4.80
CA LEU A 38 -6.61 -6.01 -3.72
C LEU A 38 -6.31 -7.30 -2.96
N GLU A 39 -7.35 -8.02 -2.52
CA GLU A 39 -7.21 -9.26 -1.77
C GLU A 39 -6.40 -10.31 -2.55
N ARG A 40 -6.79 -10.61 -3.79
CA ARG A 40 -6.07 -11.54 -4.66
C ARG A 40 -4.61 -11.13 -4.89
N ASN A 41 -4.33 -9.83 -4.98
CA ASN A 41 -2.97 -9.33 -5.18
C ASN A 41 -2.12 -9.48 -3.91
N LEU A 42 -2.68 -9.26 -2.72
CA LEU A 42 -2.01 -9.48 -1.44
C LEU A 42 -1.78 -10.98 -1.19
N GLU A 43 -2.77 -11.82 -1.48
CA GLU A 43 -2.67 -13.28 -1.35
C GLU A 43 -1.52 -13.86 -2.18
N ARG A 44 -1.46 -13.52 -3.48
CA ARG A 44 -0.36 -13.95 -4.36
C ARG A 44 1.00 -13.50 -3.82
N GLN A 45 1.07 -12.32 -3.21
CA GLN A 45 2.32 -11.82 -2.66
C GLN A 45 2.75 -12.61 -1.41
N VAL A 46 1.81 -12.98 -0.53
CA VAL A 46 2.06 -13.86 0.61
C VAL A 46 2.63 -15.20 0.14
N GLU A 47 2.07 -15.77 -0.92
CA GLU A 47 2.57 -17.02 -1.51
C GLU A 47 4.00 -16.87 -2.02
N ILE A 48 4.31 -15.77 -2.70
CA ILE A 48 5.67 -15.48 -3.19
C ILE A 48 6.66 -15.36 -2.02
N TYR A 49 6.33 -14.66 -0.94
CA TYR A 49 7.20 -14.55 0.24
C TYR A 49 7.47 -15.90 0.93
N LYS A 50 6.48 -16.80 0.96
CA LYS A 50 6.65 -18.14 1.54
C LYS A 50 7.59 -19.03 0.70
N GLN A 51 7.68 -18.78 -0.60
CA GLN A 51 8.48 -19.56 -1.55
C GLN A 51 9.88 -18.97 -1.76
N ALA A 52 10.01 -17.64 -1.72
CA ALA A 52 11.26 -16.93 -1.92
C ALA A 52 11.85 -16.50 -0.58
N ASN A 53 12.81 -17.27 -0.06
CA ASN A 53 13.74 -16.75 0.94
C ASN A 53 14.50 -15.57 0.32
N LEU A 54 14.25 -14.37 0.85
CA LEU A 54 15.03 -13.14 0.70
C LEU A 54 14.78 -12.26 -0.55
N THR A 55 15.01 -10.97 -0.29
CA THR A 55 15.40 -9.90 -1.22
C THR A 55 14.31 -9.32 -2.11
N ASP A 56 13.49 -8.42 -1.56
CA ASP A 56 13.55 -6.98 -1.87
C ASP A 56 12.63 -6.23 -0.90
N LYS A 57 13.13 -5.15 -0.27
CA LYS A 57 12.34 -4.34 0.69
C LYS A 57 11.34 -3.49 -0.10
N ALA A 58 10.15 -4.03 -0.35
CA ALA A 58 9.03 -3.30 -0.94
C ALA A 58 8.00 -2.98 0.15
N ILE A 59 7.63 -1.71 0.27
CA ILE A 59 6.59 -1.23 1.19
C ILE A 59 5.32 -0.99 0.38
N LYS A 60 4.19 -1.50 0.88
CA LYS A 60 2.86 -1.23 0.35
C LYS A 60 2.15 -0.20 1.18
N VAL A 61 1.66 0.84 0.53
CA VAL A 61 0.86 1.89 1.14
C VAL A 61 -0.57 1.73 0.66
N ILE A 62 -1.51 1.44 1.55
CA ILE A 62 -2.92 1.24 1.19
C ILE A 62 -3.76 2.34 1.80
N MET A 63 -4.39 3.14 0.94
CA MET A 63 -5.28 4.23 1.35
C MET A 63 -6.74 3.76 1.38
N PHE A 64 -7.49 4.20 2.40
CA PHE A 64 -8.94 4.02 2.49
C PHE A 64 -9.63 5.34 2.79
N PHE A 65 -10.82 5.53 2.22
CA PHE A 65 -11.58 6.78 2.24
C PHE A 65 -12.93 6.66 2.95
N THR A 66 -13.35 5.44 3.33
CA THR A 66 -14.56 5.20 4.10
C THR A 66 -14.32 4.19 5.23
N ASP A 67 -15.21 4.19 6.23
CA ASP A 67 -15.20 3.19 7.32
C ASP A 67 -15.40 1.76 6.78
N GLU A 68 -16.22 1.61 5.73
CA GLU A 68 -16.46 0.33 5.07
C GLU A 68 -15.19 -0.21 4.39
N GLU A 69 -14.43 0.67 3.72
CA GLU A 69 -13.14 0.32 3.13
C GLU A 69 -12.12 -0.07 4.21
N GLN A 70 -12.10 0.65 5.33
CA GLN A 70 -11.23 0.32 6.47
C GLN A 70 -11.55 -1.08 7.03
N LYS A 71 -12.83 -1.36 7.29
CA LYS A 71 -13.28 -2.67 7.80
C LYS A 71 -12.91 -3.79 6.85
N LYS A 72 -13.26 -3.65 5.58
CA LYS A 72 -12.93 -4.62 4.54
C LYS A 72 -11.42 -4.86 4.44
N LEU A 73 -10.61 -3.79 4.53
CA LEU A 73 -9.16 -3.91 4.47
C LEU A 73 -8.61 -4.68 5.67
N ASN A 74 -9.06 -4.37 6.89
CA ASN A 74 -8.70 -5.12 8.08
C ASN A 74 -9.10 -6.60 7.98
N ASP A 75 -10.29 -6.90 7.47
CA ASP A 75 -10.75 -8.28 7.28
C ASP A 75 -9.84 -9.05 6.31
N ILE A 76 -9.45 -8.42 5.19
CA ILE A 76 -8.50 -9.00 4.23
C ILE A 76 -7.14 -9.25 4.89
N LEU A 77 -6.59 -8.28 5.62
CA LEU A 77 -5.29 -8.42 6.27
C LEU A 77 -5.30 -9.52 7.35
N ASN A 78 -6.35 -9.57 8.16
CA ASN A 78 -6.54 -10.62 9.16
C ASN A 78 -6.65 -12.00 8.50
N LYS A 79 -7.47 -12.13 7.45
CA LYS A 79 -7.65 -13.38 6.69
C LYS A 79 -6.34 -13.90 6.10
N LEU A 80 -5.50 -13.00 5.61
CA LEU A 80 -4.21 -13.33 5.01
C LEU A 80 -3.05 -13.44 6.03
N GLY A 81 -3.30 -13.17 7.31
CA GLY A 81 -2.26 -13.16 8.35
C GLY A 81 -1.24 -12.03 8.18
N LEU A 82 -1.64 -10.93 7.53
CA LEU A 82 -0.82 -9.76 7.22
C LEU A 82 -0.98 -8.61 8.21
N GLN A 83 -1.79 -8.81 9.26
CA GLN A 83 -2.03 -7.77 10.25
C GLN A 83 -0.74 -7.44 11.01
N GLY A 84 -0.38 -6.16 11.06
CA GLY A 84 0.85 -5.69 11.71
C GLY A 84 2.13 -5.91 10.90
N CYS A 85 2.05 -6.32 9.63
CA CYS A 85 3.21 -6.40 8.74
C CYS A 85 3.82 -4.99 8.56
N GLU A 86 5.09 -4.80 8.91
CA GLU A 86 5.77 -3.49 8.84
C GLU A 86 5.87 -2.95 7.40
N GLU A 87 5.89 -3.85 6.42
CA GLU A 87 5.90 -3.52 5.00
C GLU A 87 4.52 -3.10 4.47
N ILE A 88 3.43 -3.20 5.25
CA ILE A 88 2.09 -2.77 4.84
C ILE A 88 1.64 -1.60 5.71
N ILE A 89 1.66 -0.40 5.13
CA ILE A 89 1.25 0.84 5.77
C ILE A 89 -0.18 1.17 5.35
N LEU A 90 -1.06 1.36 6.33
CA LEU A 90 -2.43 1.82 6.10
C LEU A 90 -2.53 3.32 6.32
N ILE A 91 -3.07 4.05 5.33
CA ILE A 91 -3.33 5.48 5.44
C ILE A 91 -4.84 5.70 5.51
N ASP A 92 -5.29 6.21 6.66
CA ASP A 92 -6.65 6.70 6.81
C ASP A 92 -6.79 8.04 6.07
N ALA A 93 -7.43 8.01 4.90
CA ALA A 93 -7.71 9.19 4.08
C ALA A 93 -9.18 9.64 4.17
N ARG A 94 -9.93 9.16 5.18
CA ARG A 94 -11.31 9.59 5.43
C ARG A 94 -11.37 11.07 5.80
N ASN A 95 -12.45 11.73 5.37
CA ASN A 95 -12.74 13.14 5.66
C ASN A 95 -13.75 13.33 6.80
N ASP A 96 -14.36 12.26 7.29
CA ASP A 96 -15.42 12.27 8.31
C ASP A 96 -14.89 12.12 9.74
N ASN A 97 -13.62 11.73 9.91
CA ASN A 97 -13.03 11.38 11.19
C ASN A 97 -11.77 12.18 11.56
N LYS A 98 -11.44 13.21 10.78
CA LYS A 98 -10.31 14.10 11.03
C LYS A 98 -10.79 15.55 11.05
N PRO A 99 -10.39 16.35 12.06
CA PRO A 99 -10.67 17.78 12.05
C PRO A 99 -9.92 18.45 10.88
N SER A 100 -10.45 19.55 10.38
CA SER A 100 -9.76 20.31 9.32
C SER A 100 -8.42 20.83 9.84
N ALA A 101 -7.36 20.64 9.07
CA ALA A 101 -6.03 21.15 9.37
C ALA A 101 -5.98 22.70 9.46
N SER A 102 -6.99 23.39 8.90
CA SER A 102 -7.12 24.85 8.98
C SER A 102 -7.72 25.36 10.30
N ILE A 103 -8.09 24.47 11.23
CA ILE A 103 -8.70 24.81 12.53
C ILE A 103 -7.74 24.43 13.68
N ALA A 104 -6.49 24.06 13.37
CA ALA A 104 -5.46 23.71 14.35
C ALA A 104 -4.66 24.94 14.83
#